data_AF-A0A7J0G7N8-F1
#
_entry.id   AF-A0A7J0G7N8-F1
#
_cell.length_a   1.000
_cell.length_b   1.000
_cell.length_c   1.000
_cell.angle_alpha   90.00
_cell.angle_beta   90.00
_cell.angle_gamma   90.00
#
_symmetry.space_group_name_H-M   'P 1'
#
loop_
_entity.id
_entity.type
_entity.pdbx_description
1 polymer ?
#
loop_
_entity_poly.entity_id
_entity_poly.type
_entity_poly.pdbx_seq_one_letter_code
_entity_poly.pdbx_strand_id
1 'polypeptide(L)'
;MYMAYGWPQVIPLESGLCPASEQIIYLRVTNRLLLVVAPSHLELWSSSQHKVRLGKYKRDSNSIQREGENVQAVWSPDGKLIAVLVSV
;
A
#
# COMPACT_ATOMS: atom_id res chain seq x y z
N MET A 1 4.29 18.01 -27.36
CA MET A 1 4.01 17.14 -26.19
C MET A 1 2.52 17.17 -25.93
N TYR A 2 1.83 16.03 -25.94
CA TYR A 2 0.43 15.94 -25.50
C TYR A 2 0.43 15.53 -24.04
N MET A 3 0.03 16.43 -23.14
CA MET A 3 -0.37 16.04 -21.79
C MET A 3 -1.82 15.54 -21.87
N ALA A 4 -2.08 14.34 -21.36
CA ALA A 4 -3.45 13.86 -21.23
C ALA A 4 -4.19 14.75 -20.23
N TYR A 5 -5.17 15.50 -20.70
CA TYR A 5 -6.04 16.32 -19.84
C TYR A 5 -6.73 15.40 -18.82
N GLY A 6 -6.64 15.72 -17.52
CA GLY A 6 -7.18 14.88 -16.44
C GLY A 6 -6.18 13.94 -15.75
N TRP A 7 -4.89 14.11 -15.98
CA TRP A 7 -3.80 13.55 -15.17
C TRP A 7 -3.17 14.61 -14.25
N PRO A 8 -2.75 14.25 -13.02
CA PRO A 8 -2.72 12.90 -12.44
C PRO A 8 -4.05 12.44 -11.84
N GLN A 9 -4.28 11.13 -11.86
CA GLN A 9 -5.44 10.52 -11.20
C GLN A 9 -5.09 10.13 -9.75
N VAL A 10 -5.94 10.53 -8.81
CA VAL A 10 -5.72 10.33 -7.36
C VAL A 10 -6.46 9.07 -6.88
N ILE A 11 -5.85 8.31 -5.97
CA ILE A 11 -6.48 7.20 -5.25
C ILE A 11 -6.54 7.58 -3.77
N PRO A 12 -7.73 7.63 -3.14
CA PRO A 12 -7.84 7.94 -1.73
C PRO A 12 -7.39 6.72 -0.90
N LEU A 13 -6.23 6.86 -0.27
CA LEU A 13 -5.76 5.92 0.73
C LEU A 13 -6.40 6.25 2.08
N GLU A 14 -6.61 5.25 2.92
CA GLU A 14 -7.04 5.53 4.28
C GLU A 14 -5.90 6.04 5.14
N SER A 15 -6.20 7.03 5.99
CA SER A 15 -5.29 7.46 7.03
C SER A 15 -5.02 6.32 8.02
N GLY A 16 -3.73 6.09 8.26
CA GLY A 16 -3.26 5.17 9.27
C GLY A 16 -3.58 5.64 10.68
N LEU A 17 -3.32 4.79 11.68
CA LEU A 17 -3.41 5.20 13.09
C LEU A 17 -2.30 6.19 13.50
N CYS A 18 -1.23 6.28 12.71
CA CYS A 18 -0.08 7.14 12.95
C CYS A 18 -0.04 8.27 11.89
N PRO A 19 -0.45 9.50 12.22
CA PRO A 19 -0.42 10.63 11.28
C PRO A 19 1.00 11.09 10.94
N ALA A 20 1.99 10.80 11.80
CA ALA A 20 3.39 11.16 11.57
C ALA A 20 4.10 10.31 10.50
N SER A 21 3.51 9.17 10.10
CA SER A 21 4.13 8.15 9.26
C SER A 21 3.29 7.83 8.02
N GLU A 22 2.41 8.72 7.55
CA GLU A 22 1.59 8.47 6.34
C GLU A 22 2.40 8.36 5.02
N GLN A 23 3.71 8.19 5.10
CA GLN A 23 4.56 7.90 3.96
C GLN A 23 4.27 6.49 3.44
N ILE A 24 4.00 6.41 2.14
CA ILE A 24 3.92 5.13 1.43
C ILE A 24 5.33 4.51 1.41
N ILE A 25 5.53 3.42 2.13
CA ILE A 25 6.82 2.72 2.19
C ILE A 25 7.07 1.87 0.95
N TYR A 26 6.01 1.41 0.29
CA TYR A 26 6.13 0.60 -0.91
C TYR A 26 4.92 0.79 -1.83
N LEU A 27 5.21 0.97 -3.12
CA LEU A 27 4.22 1.06 -4.18
C LEU A 27 4.67 0.17 -5.34
N ARG A 28 3.80 -0.76 -5.76
CA ARG A 28 4.07 -1.57 -6.96
C ARG A 28 2.81 -1.90 -7.72
N VAL A 29 2.90 -1.80 -9.05
CA VAL A 29 1.89 -2.29 -9.99
C VAL A 29 2.37 -3.62 -10.57
N THR A 30 1.57 -4.67 -10.46
CA THR A 30 1.83 -6.00 -11.04
C THR A 30 0.52 -6.59 -11.55
N ASN A 31 0.46 -7.09 -12.79
CA ASN A 31 -0.70 -7.81 -13.34
C ASN A 31 -2.08 -7.15 -13.09
N ARG A 32 -2.17 -5.83 -13.32
CA ARG A 32 -3.38 -5.01 -13.08
C ARG A 32 -3.76 -4.82 -11.61
N LEU A 33 -2.87 -5.17 -10.69
CA LEU A 33 -3.00 -4.92 -9.26
C LEU A 33 -2.02 -3.82 -8.86
N LEU A 34 -2.45 -2.92 -7.99
CA LEU A 34 -1.63 -1.93 -7.34
C LEU A 34 -1.60 -2.26 -5.85
N LEU A 35 -0.42 -2.58 -5.34
CA LEU A 35 -0.19 -2.73 -3.91
C LEU A 35 0.36 -1.43 -3.35
N VAL A 36 -0.25 -0.98 -2.26
CA VAL A 36 0.20 0.12 -1.43
C VAL A 36 0.49 -0.43 -0.04
N VAL A 37 1.70 -0.19 0.45
CA VAL A 37 2.07 -0.53 1.82
C VAL A 37 2.37 0.77 2.55
N ALA A 38 1.68 0.95 3.66
CA ALA A 38 1.87 2.02 4.62
C ALA A 38 2.38 1.41 5.94
N PRO A 39 2.88 2.21 6.89
CA PRO A 39 3.49 1.67 8.11
C PRO A 39 2.50 0.93 9.02
N SER A 40 1.21 1.23 8.93
CA SER A 40 0.16 0.62 9.76
C SER A 40 -0.81 -0.29 8.99
N HIS A 41 -0.75 -0.32 7.66
CA HIS A 41 -1.73 -1.03 6.85
C HIS A 41 -1.23 -1.31 5.44
N LEU A 42 -1.95 -2.19 4.75
CA LEU A 42 -1.75 -2.55 3.36
C LEU A 42 -3.06 -2.42 2.61
N GLU A 43 -3.02 -1.93 1.39
CA GLU A 43 -4.16 -1.87 0.49
C GLU A 43 -3.79 -2.47 -0.87
N LEU A 44 -4.68 -3.32 -1.37
CA LEU A 44 -4.60 -3.87 -2.72
C LEU A 44 -5.72 -3.26 -3.55
N TRP A 45 -5.34 -2.68 -4.67
CA TRP A 45 -6.25 -2.01 -5.60
C TRP A 45 -6.18 -2.68 -6.96
N SER A 46 -7.29 -2.65 -7.69
CA SER A 46 -7.25 -2.84 -9.12
C SER A 46 -6.60 -1.61 -9.76
N SER A 47 -5.63 -1.80 -10.64
CA SER A 47 -5.06 -0.74 -11.47
C SER A 47 -5.79 -0.61 -12.82
N SER A 48 -6.88 -1.36 -13.03
CA SER A 48 -7.72 -1.26 -14.22
C SER A 48 -8.63 -0.02 -14.16
N GLN A 49 -9.45 0.16 -15.19
CA GLN A 49 -10.24 1.38 -15.43
C GLN A 49 -11.10 1.83 -14.24
N HIS A 50 -11.58 0.90 -13.42
CA HIS A 50 -12.50 1.20 -12.31
C HIS A 50 -11.83 1.37 -10.94
N LYS A 51 -10.49 1.20 -10.83
CA LYS A 51 -9.69 1.50 -9.62
C LYS A 51 -10.35 1.13 -8.29
N VAL A 52 -10.83 -0.11 -8.20
CA VAL A 52 -11.56 -0.62 -7.04
C VAL A 52 -10.57 -1.16 -6.00
N ARG A 53 -10.80 -0.86 -4.71
CA ARG A 53 -10.06 -1.51 -3.62
C ARG A 53 -10.50 -2.97 -3.53
N LEU A 54 -9.55 -3.87 -3.75
CA LEU A 54 -9.78 -5.32 -3.76
C LEU A 54 -9.57 -5.93 -2.38
N GLY A 55 -8.68 -5.35 -1.58
CA GLY A 55 -8.38 -5.85 -0.25
C GLY A 55 -7.68 -4.82 0.61
N LYS A 56 -7.79 -5.03 1.92
CA LYS A 56 -7.16 -4.19 2.93
C LYS A 56 -6.79 -5.03 4.14
N TYR A 57 -5.62 -4.74 4.70
CA TYR A 57 -5.19 -5.28 5.97
C TYR A 57 -4.71 -4.14 6.86
N LYS A 58 -5.37 -3.92 8.00
CA LYS A 58 -5.01 -2.87 8.96
C LYS A 58 -4.49 -3.55 10.23
N ARG A 59 -3.30 -3.16 10.67
CA ARG A 59 -2.74 -3.63 11.93
C ARG A 59 -3.36 -2.87 13.09
N ASP A 60 -3.62 -3.58 14.17
CA ASP A 60 -4.10 -2.97 15.41
C ASP A 60 -2.96 -2.22 16.13
N SER A 61 -3.33 -1.29 17.00
CA SER A 61 -2.36 -0.47 17.74
C SER A 61 -1.45 -1.31 18.63
N ASN A 62 -1.95 -2.41 19.21
CA ASN A 62 -1.17 -3.24 20.12
C ASN A 62 -0.14 -4.08 19.34
N SER A 63 -0.47 -4.53 18.13
CA SER A 63 0.50 -5.15 17.21
C SER A 63 1.54 -4.13 16.80
N ILE A 64 1.18 -2.91 16.39
CA ILE A 64 2.17 -1.90 15.98
C ILE A 64 3.11 -1.53 17.14
N GLN A 65 2.60 -1.41 18.36
CA GLN A 65 3.44 -1.12 19.53
C GLN A 65 4.39 -2.26 19.90
N ARG A 66 3.97 -3.52 19.73
CA ARG A 66 4.78 -4.70 20.08
C ARG A 66 5.71 -5.15 18.98
N GLU A 67 5.27 -5.03 17.74
CA GLU A 67 5.90 -5.57 16.54
C GLU A 67 6.34 -4.46 15.56
N GLY A 68 6.25 -3.19 15.93
CA GLY A 68 6.77 -2.08 15.14
C GLY A 68 5.96 -1.79 13.87
N GLU A 69 6.24 -0.64 13.26
CA GLU A 69 5.66 -0.23 11.99
C GLU A 69 6.27 -1.00 10.82
N ASN A 70 5.51 -1.16 9.73
CA ASN A 70 6.03 -1.70 8.49
C ASN A 70 7.07 -0.72 7.91
N VAL A 71 8.22 -1.23 7.51
CA VAL A 71 9.33 -0.44 6.96
C VAL A 71 9.68 -0.78 5.52
N GLN A 72 9.40 -2.01 5.09
CA GLN A 72 9.71 -2.46 3.74
C GLN A 72 8.73 -3.55 3.31
N ALA A 73 8.51 -3.65 2.01
CA ALA A 73 7.79 -4.78 1.43
C ALA A 73 8.47 -5.29 0.16
N VAL A 74 8.38 -6.60 -0.06
CA VAL A 74 8.91 -7.28 -1.25
C VAL A 74 7.89 -8.31 -1.72
N TRP A 75 7.58 -8.28 -3.02
CA TRP A 75 6.83 -9.35 -3.65
C TRP A 75 7.72 -10.56 -3.91
N SER A 76 7.13 -11.74 -3.80
CA SER A 76 7.73 -12.96 -4.34
C SER A 76 7.99 -12.82 -5.84
N PRO A 77 9.00 -13.52 -6.39
CA PRO A 77 9.32 -13.43 -7.82
C PRO A 77 8.15 -13.81 -8.74
N ASP A 78 7.28 -14.72 -8.28
CA ASP A 78 6.07 -15.13 -9.01
C ASP A 78 4.87 -14.18 -8.84
N GLY A 79 5.02 -13.13 -8.02
CA GLY A 79 4.00 -12.10 -7.79
C GLY A 79 2.76 -12.58 -7.01
N LYS A 80 2.84 -13.72 -6.31
CA LYS A 80 1.71 -14.28 -5.55
C LYS A 80 1.70 -13.91 -4.08
N LEU A 81 2.85 -13.66 -3.49
CA LEU A 81 3.02 -13.41 -2.06
C LEU A 81 3.75 -12.09 -1.82
N ILE A 82 3.48 -11.48 -0.67
CA ILE A 82 4.15 -10.27 -0.21
C ILE A 82 4.77 -10.57 1.14
N ALA A 83 6.05 -10.26 1.28
CA ALA A 83 6.71 -10.17 2.57
C ALA A 83 6.74 -8.71 3.02
N VAL A 84 6.42 -8.46 4.29
CA VAL A 84 6.47 -7.14 4.91
C VAL A 84 7.44 -7.20 6.09
N LEU A 85 8.46 -6.35 6.07
CA LEU A 85 9.36 -6.17 7.20
C LEU A 85 8.80 -5.10 8.14
N VAL A 86 9.00 -5.33 9.44
CA VAL A 86 8.57 -4.46 10.52
C VAL A 86 9.78 -3.99 11.34
N SER A 87 9.65 -2.88 12.07
CA SER A 87 10.75 -2.13 12.67
C SER A 87 11.24 -2.54 14.06
N VAL A 88 10.70 -3.61 14.67
CA VAL A 88 11.15 -4.05 16.02
C VAL A 88 12.62 -4.36 16.07
#